data_AF-A0A366HT49-F1
#
_entry.id   AF-A0A366HT49-F1
#
_cell.length_a   1.000
_cell.length_b   1.000
_cell.length_c   1.000
_cell.angle_alpha   90.00
_cell.angle_beta   90.00
_cell.angle_gamma   90.00
#
_symmetry.space_group_name_H-M   'P 1'
#
loop_
_entity.id
_entity.type
_entity.pdbx_description
1 polymer ?
#
loop_
_entity_poly.entity_id
_entity_poly.type
_entity_poly.pdbx_seq_one_letter_code
_entity_poly.pdbx_strand_id
1 'polypeptide(L)'
;MHEKSAASYVLEICRSRGRQFSLRDIVSRIHELHPELTEEFPSVWGDLVRRKKVRVCYTGDTLLYEVVMTSHGHHPHHKQH
;
A
#
# COMPACT_ATOMS: atom_id res chain seq x y z
N MET A 1 -17.90 -6.01 17.19
CA MET A 1 -16.47 -6.01 16.80
C MET A 1 -16.41 -5.77 15.30
N HIS A 2 -15.67 -4.77 14.83
CA HIS A 2 -15.47 -4.62 13.38
C HIS A 2 -14.33 -5.56 12.99
N GLU A 3 -14.67 -6.66 12.32
CA GLU A 3 -13.69 -7.50 11.65
C GLU A 3 -12.99 -6.64 10.59
N LYS A 4 -11.70 -6.34 10.80
CA LYS A 4 -10.93 -5.60 9.81
C LYS A 4 -10.74 -6.51 8.59
N SER A 5 -11.08 -6.02 7.40
CA SER A 5 -10.88 -6.78 6.16
C SER A 5 -9.39 -7.07 5.91
N ALA A 6 -9.07 -8.17 5.23
CA ALA A 6 -7.70 -8.51 4.82
C ALA A 6 -6.97 -7.34 4.13
N ALA A 7 -7.69 -6.59 3.28
CA ALA A 7 -7.18 -5.38 2.64
C ALA A 7 -6.76 -4.27 3.62
N SER A 8 -7.47 -4.13 4.75
CA SER A 8 -7.13 -3.17 5.79
C SER A 8 -5.84 -3.56 6.50
N TYR A 9 -5.66 -4.85 6.83
CA TYR A 9 -4.43 -5.36 7.43
C TYR A 9 -3.23 -5.20 6.51
N VAL A 10 -3.36 -5.58 5.23
CA VAL A 10 -2.28 -5.41 4.25
C VAL A 10 -1.88 -3.94 4.11
N LEU A 11 -2.86 -3.01 4.09
CA LEU A 11 -2.57 -1.57 4.06
C LEU A 11 -1.91 -1.05 5.34
N GLU A 12 -2.31 -1.54 6.51
CA GLU A 12 -1.65 -1.20 7.78
C GLU A 12 -0.19 -1.64 7.79
N ILE A 13 0.09 -2.87 7.32
CA ILE A 13 1.46 -3.38 7.16
C ILE A 13 2.25 -2.49 6.21
N CYS A 14 1.69 -2.16 5.03
CA CYS A 14 2.34 -1.26 4.06
C CYS A 14 2.69 0.11 4.67
N ARG A 15 1.74 0.72 5.39
CA ARG A 15 1.95 2.03 6.04
C ARG A 15 3.00 1.98 7.14
N SER A 16 3.13 0.86 7.85
CA SER A 16 4.12 0.70 8.93
C SER A 16 5.57 0.66 8.44
N ARG A 17 5.81 0.36 7.14
CA ARG A 17 7.16 0.20 6.58
C ARG A 17 7.82 1.51 6.17
N GLY A 18 7.05 2.61 6.14
CA GLY A 18 7.53 3.92 5.77
C GLY A 18 7.07 4.34 4.37
N ARG A 19 7.83 5.24 3.74
CA ARG A 19 7.42 5.87 2.48
C ARG A 19 7.39 4.89 1.31
N GLN A 20 8.42 4.05 1.19
CA GLN A 20 8.56 3.08 0.10
C GLN A 20 8.96 1.72 0.69
N PHE A 21 8.53 0.65 0.05
CA PHE A 21 8.79 -0.73 0.49
C PHE A 21 8.83 -1.68 -0.71
N SER A 22 9.53 -2.81 -0.56
CA SER A 22 9.49 -3.88 -1.56
C SER A 22 8.30 -4.81 -1.33
N LEU A 23 7.83 -5.49 -2.37
CA LEU A 23 6.78 -6.51 -2.23
C LEU A 23 7.23 -7.64 -1.30
N ARG A 24 8.51 -8.01 -1.37
CA ARG A 24 9.11 -9.05 -0.54
C ARG A 24 8.98 -8.72 0.94
N ASP A 25 9.26 -7.47 1.33
CA ASP A 25 9.16 -7.05 2.74
C ASP A 25 7.72 -7.15 3.26
N ILE A 26 6.74 -6.84 2.42
CA ILE A 26 5.32 -6.94 2.76
C ILE A 26 4.90 -8.40 2.93
N VAL A 27 5.27 -9.27 1.99
CA VAL A 27 4.96 -10.71 2.07
C VAL A 27 5.59 -11.35 3.30
N SER A 28 6.88 -11.10 3.56
CA SER A 28 7.55 -11.60 4.76
C SER A 28 6.84 -11.15 6.03
N ARG A 29 6.40 -9.89 6.09
CA ARG A 29 5.71 -9.38 7.28
C ARG A 29 4.31 -9.95 7.46
N ILE A 30 3.58 -10.17 6.36
CA ILE A 30 2.28 -10.84 6.42
C ILE A 30 2.47 -12.26 6.95
N HIS A 31 3.44 -13.00 6.44
CA HIS A 31 3.73 -14.35 6.90
C HIS A 31 4.09 -14.41 8.40
N GLU A 32 4.81 -13.41 8.92
CA GLU A 32 5.17 -13.32 10.33
C GLU A 32 4.00 -12.96 11.26
N LEU A 33 3.11 -12.06 10.83
CA LEU A 33 2.07 -11.51 11.71
C LEU A 33 0.70 -12.16 11.54
N HIS A 34 0.37 -12.48 10.30
CA HIS A 34 -0.93 -12.95 9.84
C HIS A 34 -0.73 -14.00 8.74
N PRO A 35 -0.11 -15.15 9.05
CA PRO A 35 0.16 -16.19 8.07
C PRO A 35 -1.11 -16.65 7.33
N GLU A 36 -2.27 -16.58 7.97
CA GLU A 36 -3.59 -16.85 7.38
C GLU A 36 -3.92 -15.97 6.17
N LEU A 37 -3.40 -14.74 6.13
CA LEU A 37 -3.61 -13.81 5.01
C LEU A 37 -2.70 -14.09 3.82
N THR A 38 -1.74 -15.02 3.94
CA THR A 38 -0.77 -15.31 2.86
C THR A 38 -1.47 -15.85 1.61
N GLU A 39 -2.50 -16.68 1.77
CA GLU A 39 -3.27 -17.26 0.65
C GLU A 39 -4.14 -16.22 -0.06
N GLU A 40 -4.75 -15.31 0.70
CA GLU A 40 -5.60 -14.23 0.18
C GLU A 40 -4.79 -13.06 -0.38
N PHE A 41 -3.51 -12.95 -0.01
CA PHE A 41 -2.66 -11.80 -0.31
C PHE A 41 -2.61 -11.46 -1.81
N PRO A 42 -2.41 -12.39 -2.77
CA PRO A 42 -2.35 -12.04 -4.19
C PRO A 42 -3.62 -11.35 -4.70
N SER A 43 -4.80 -11.81 -4.26
CA SER A 43 -6.09 -11.23 -4.62
C SER A 43 -6.24 -9.84 -4.02
N VAL A 44 -5.97 -9.71 -2.71
CA VAL A 44 -6.02 -8.45 -1.98
C VAL A 44 -5.04 -7.43 -2.56
N TRP A 45 -3.82 -7.84 -2.89
CA TRP A 45 -2.80 -7.00 -3.47
C TRP A 45 -3.22 -6.47 -4.84
N GLY A 46 -3.74 -7.34 -5.70
CA GLY A 46 -4.30 -6.96 -6.99
C GLY A 46 -5.40 -5.90 -6.85
N ASP A 47 -6.28 -6.04 -5.87
CA ASP A 47 -7.30 -5.07 -5.53
C ASP A 47 -6.73 -3.71 -5.09
N LEU A 48 -5.73 -3.72 -4.22
CA LEU A 48 -5.09 -2.50 -3.73
C LEU A 48 -4.38 -1.72 -4.84
N VAL A 49 -3.69 -2.41 -5.75
CA VAL A 49 -3.04 -1.80 -6.91
C VAL A 49 -4.08 -1.28 -7.90
N ARG A 50 -5.09 -2.09 -8.25
CA ARG A 50 -6.17 -1.73 -9.18
C ARG A 50 -6.97 -0.51 -8.69
N ARG A 51 -7.24 -0.43 -7.38
CA ARG A 51 -7.94 0.70 -6.74
C ARG A 51 -7.02 1.89 -6.44
N LYS A 52 -5.77 1.87 -6.92
CA LYS A 52 -4.76 2.91 -6.71
C LYS A 52 -4.54 3.27 -5.24
N LYS A 53 -4.65 2.28 -4.34
CA LYS A 53 -4.30 2.43 -2.92
C LYS A 53 -2.82 2.19 -2.68
N VAL A 54 -2.20 1.38 -3.52
CA VAL A 54 -0.75 1.19 -3.61
C VAL A 54 -0.32 1.48 -5.05
N ARG A 55 0.82 2.12 -5.25
CA ARG A 55 1.40 2.37 -6.56
C ARG A 55 2.84 1.88 -6.64
N VAL A 56 3.28 1.57 -7.85
CA VAL A 56 4.67 1.22 -8.16
C VAL A 56 5.51 2.50 -8.22
N CYS A 57 6.71 2.45 -7.65
CA CYS A 57 7.74 3.46 -7.73
C CYS A 57 9.03 2.83 -8.26
N TYR A 58 9.71 3.52 -9.16
CA TYR A 58 11.02 3.10 -9.65
C TYR A 58 12.10 4.00 -9.02
N THR A 59 13.09 3.38 -8.39
CA THR A 59 14.29 4.06 -7.86
C THR A 59 15.50 3.46 -8.55
N GLY A 60 15.93 4.08 -9.66
CA GLY A 60 16.86 3.46 -10.59
C GLY A 60 16.26 2.16 -11.15
N ASP A 61 17.01 1.06 -11.03
CA ASP A 61 16.57 -0.28 -11.46
C ASP A 61 15.73 -1.02 -10.39
N THR A 62 15.51 -0.42 -9.23
CA THR A 62 14.78 -1.06 -8.12
C THR A 62 13.29 -0.74 -8.19
N LEU A 63 12.48 -1.80 -8.23
CA LEU A 63 11.02 -1.71 -8.15
C LEU A 63 10.57 -1.69 -6.69
N LEU A 64 9.99 -0.57 -6.29
CA LEU A 64 9.41 -0.35 -4.97
C LEU A 64 7.92 -0.04 -5.09
N TYR A 65 7.25 0.02 -3.95
CA TYR A 65 5.85 0.38 -3.83
C TYR A 65 5.68 1.44 -2.75
N GLU A 66 4.64 2.26 -2.88
CA GLU A 66 4.21 3.16 -1.83
C GLU A 66 2.69 3.22 -1.71
N VAL A 67 2.20 3.55 -0.51
CA VAL A 67 0.78 3.76 -0.27
C VAL A 67 0.39 5.13 -0.80
N VAL A 68 -0.67 5.18 -1.60
CA VAL A 68 -1.25 6.44 -2.06
C VAL A 68 -2.00 7.08 -0.90
N MET A 69 -1.37 8.06 -0.26
CA MET A 69 -2.09 8.95 0.66
C MET A 69 -3.07 9.75 -0.18
N THR A 70 -4.37 9.61 0.07
CA THR A 70 -5.36 10.52 -0.48
C THR A 70 -5.13 11.87 0.20
N SER A 71 -4.25 12.69 -0.37
CA SER A 71 -4.22 14.11 -0.05
C SER A 71 -5.60 14.65 -0.41
N HIS A 72 -6.40 15.02 0.60
CA HIS A 72 -7.45 16.01 0.37
C HIS A 72 -6.75 17.21 -0.30
N GLY A 73 -7.31 17.65 -1.42
CA GLY A 73 -6.62 18.53 -2.36
C GLY A 73 -6.00 19.76 -1.72
N HIS A 74 -4.74 20.02 -2.05
CA HIS A 74 -4.24 21.37 -2.19
C HIS A 74 -3.89 21.56 -3.67
N HIS A 75 -4.88 21.97 -4.46
CA HIS A 75 -4.61 22.77 -5.64
C HIS A 75 -4.14 24.14 -5.13
N PRO A 76 -2.90 24.59 -5.40
CA PRO A 76 -2.62 26.00 -5.30
C PRO A 76 -3.39 26.68 -6.45
N HIS A 77 -4.47 27.36 -6.09
CA HIS A 77 -5.18 28.27 -6.98
C HIS A 77 -4.20 29.43 -7.27
N HIS A 78 -3.47 29.33 -8.39
CA HIS A 78 -2.68 30.44 -8.90
C HIS A 78 -3.66 31.48 -9.44
N LYS A 79 -4.09 32.42 -8.58
CA LYS A 79 -4.65 33.69 -9.04
C LYS A 79 -3.48 34.57 -9.45
N GLN A 80 -3.23 34.68 -10.75
CA GLN A 80 -2.53 35.83 -11.30
C GLN A 80 -3.60 36.86 -11.65
N HIS A 81 -3.47 38.04 -11.05
CA HIS A 81 -4.20 39.25 -11.41
C HIS A 81 -3.23 40.42 -11.29
#